data_AF-A0A8R1IH61-F1
#
_entry.id   AF-A0A8R1IH61-F1
#
_cell.length_a   1.000
_cell.length_b   1.000
_cell.length_c   1.000
_cell.angle_alpha   90.00
_cell.angle_beta   90.00
_cell.angle_gamma   90.00
#
_symmetry.space_group_name_H-M   'P 1'
#
loop_
_entity.id
_entity.type
_entity.pdbx_description
1 polymer ?
#
loop_
_entity_poly.entity_id
_entity_poly.type
_entity_poly.pdbx_seq_one_letter_code
_entity_poly.pdbx_strand_id
1 'polypeptide(L)'
;MTDIRQIGDEKRGIRMNQISKKKMFGGCPREYIDIMETIDKGGFFNDPDYERMYYLLREAMKNTGSTEYPYDWEKYLMEKMEQEKKKKSAGGGVDQTEKVVKKKEVELEAGKSHKEKKDEKEEKKEEKKKEEKKEKKEEKKEEKKEEKKEEEKEEEKKEEEKKDEEEKKE
;
A
#
# COMPACT_ATOMS: atom_id res chain seq x y z
N MET A 1 29.66 23.57 -2.42
CA MET A 1 28.87 22.96 -1.33
C MET A 1 27.73 23.91 -1.04
N THR A 2 26.48 23.51 -1.26
CA THR A 2 25.32 24.42 -1.15
C THR A 2 25.06 24.71 0.32
N ASP A 3 24.93 25.99 0.67
CA ASP A 3 24.66 26.41 2.05
C ASP A 3 23.25 25.93 2.47
N ILE A 4 23.13 25.38 3.67
CA ILE A 4 21.86 24.91 4.26
C ILE A 4 20.85 26.07 4.32
N ARG A 5 21.34 27.30 4.58
CA ARG A 5 20.50 28.50 4.62
C ARG A 5 19.88 28.79 3.26
N GLN A 6 20.68 28.73 2.21
CA GLN A 6 20.22 28.92 0.83
C GLN A 6 19.13 27.91 0.45
N ILE A 7 19.29 26.63 0.82
CA ILE A 7 18.28 25.60 0.57
C ILE A 7 16.96 25.93 1.30
N GLY A 8 17.05 26.43 2.54
CA GLY A 8 15.88 26.87 3.31
C GLY A 8 15.12 28.00 2.62
N ASP A 9 15.84 28.99 2.09
CA ASP A 9 15.25 30.13 1.39
C ASP A 9 14.66 29.72 0.03
N GLU A 10 15.31 28.82 -0.71
CA GLU A 10 14.78 28.26 -1.95
C GLU A 10 13.48 27.48 -1.70
N LYS A 11 13.43 26.62 -0.67
CA LYS A 11 12.23 25.88 -0.28
C LYS A 11 11.07 26.81 0.08
N ARG A 12 11.34 27.85 0.87
CA ARG A 12 10.33 28.88 1.21
C ARG A 12 9.89 29.64 -0.04
N GLY A 13 10.83 29.96 -0.91
CA GLY A 13 10.60 30.65 -2.18
C GLY A 13 9.66 29.88 -3.12
N ILE A 14 9.74 28.56 -3.19
CA ILE A 14 8.87 27.75 -4.06
C ILE A 14 7.38 27.88 -3.67
N ARG A 15 7.07 27.95 -2.37
CA ARG A 15 5.68 28.10 -1.90
C ARG A 15 5.18 29.53 -2.06
N MET A 16 6.03 30.52 -1.80
CA MET A 16 5.63 31.93 -1.69
C MET A 16 5.80 32.74 -2.98
N ASN A 17 6.78 32.41 -3.81
CA ASN A 17 7.15 33.17 -5.00
C ASN A 17 6.74 32.42 -6.27
N GLN A 18 5.93 33.06 -7.11
CA GLN A 18 5.43 32.50 -8.36
C GLN A 18 6.54 32.17 -9.39
N ILE A 19 7.63 32.94 -9.41
CA ILE A 19 8.77 32.70 -10.30
C ILE A 19 9.50 31.43 -9.87
N SER A 20 9.81 31.31 -8.57
CA SER A 20 10.46 30.13 -8.01
C SER A 20 9.60 28.87 -8.15
N LYS A 21 8.28 29.01 -7.93
CA LYS A 21 7.29 27.95 -8.15
C LYS A 21 7.34 27.45 -9.60
N LYS A 22 7.22 28.35 -10.57
CA LYS A 22 7.27 28.01 -12.00
C LYS A 22 8.60 27.40 -12.42
N LYS A 23 9.71 27.85 -11.84
CA LYS A 23 11.05 27.30 -12.11
C LYS A 23 11.15 25.84 -11.65
N MET A 24 10.62 25.50 -10.47
CA MET A 24 10.64 24.13 -9.96
C MET A 24 9.73 23.19 -10.74
N PHE A 25 8.51 23.63 -11.06
CA PHE A 25 7.52 22.83 -11.79
C PHE A 25 7.64 23.01 -13.32
N GLY A 26 8.76 23.52 -13.82
CA GLY A 26 9.00 23.71 -15.24
C GLY A 26 9.08 22.36 -15.95
N GLY A 27 8.12 22.09 -16.84
CA GLY A 27 8.00 20.80 -17.55
C GLY A 27 7.18 19.74 -16.82
N CYS A 28 6.63 20.05 -15.64
CA CYS A 28 5.68 19.19 -14.95
C CYS A 28 4.22 19.54 -15.31
N PRO A 29 3.28 18.60 -15.15
CA PRO A 29 1.84 18.87 -15.26
C PRO A 29 1.40 20.01 -14.33
N ARG A 30 0.46 20.85 -14.78
CA ARG A 30 0.05 22.05 -14.04
C ARG A 30 -0.72 21.69 -12.77
N GLU A 31 -1.40 20.55 -12.79
CA GLU A 31 -2.17 19.98 -11.69
C GLU A 31 -1.29 19.77 -10.46
N TYR A 32 0.04 19.59 -10.61
CA TYR A 32 0.95 19.47 -9.47
C TYR A 32 1.07 20.77 -8.67
N ILE A 33 0.96 21.92 -9.34
CA ILE A 33 0.90 23.23 -8.66
C ILE A 33 -0.41 23.32 -7.87
N ASP A 34 -1.52 22.86 -8.44
CA ASP A 34 -2.83 22.91 -7.80
C ASP A 34 -2.91 21.95 -6.59
N ILE A 35 -2.27 20.78 -6.68
CA ILE A 35 -2.09 19.87 -5.54
C ILE A 35 -1.28 20.54 -4.43
N MET A 36 -0.17 21.19 -4.77
CA MET A 36 0.64 21.91 -3.78
C MET A 36 -0.16 23.00 -3.08
N GLU A 37 -0.96 23.77 -3.83
CA GLU A 37 -1.85 24.79 -3.26
C GLU A 37 -2.98 24.20 -2.42
N THR A 38 -3.46 23.01 -2.75
CA THR A 38 -4.45 22.27 -1.93
C THR A 38 -3.83 21.86 -0.59
N ILE A 39 -2.59 21.38 -0.61
CA ILE A 39 -1.84 21.02 0.60
C ILE A 39 -1.55 22.26 1.46
N ASP A 40 -1.13 23.37 0.83
CA ASP A 40 -0.79 24.62 1.54
C ASP A 40 -1.99 25.31 2.20
N LYS A 41 -3.20 25.08 1.68
CA LYS A 41 -4.46 25.54 2.30
C LYS A 41 -4.87 24.73 3.52
N GLY A 42 -4.32 23.52 3.67
CA GLY A 42 -4.62 22.64 4.79
C GLY A 42 -4.14 23.21 6.13
N GLY A 43 -4.95 23.02 7.17
CA GLY A 43 -4.57 23.29 8.55
C GLY A 43 -4.05 22.03 9.23
N PHE A 44 -3.30 22.17 10.32
CA PHE A 44 -2.75 21.02 11.07
C PHE A 44 -3.83 20.07 11.61
N PHE A 45 -5.00 20.61 11.97
CA PHE A 45 -6.12 19.84 12.52
C PHE A 45 -7.20 19.50 11.49
N ASN A 46 -7.03 19.93 10.23
CA ASN A 46 -8.01 19.65 9.19
C ASN A 46 -7.63 18.35 8.46
N ASP A 47 -8.63 17.56 8.11
CA ASP A 47 -8.41 16.39 7.26
C ASP A 47 -7.97 16.84 5.85
N PRO A 48 -6.93 16.22 5.27
CA PRO A 48 -6.52 16.51 3.91
C PRO A 48 -7.58 16.10 2.88
N ASP A 49 -7.80 16.94 1.88
CA ASP A 49 -8.72 16.65 0.77
C ASP A 49 -8.06 15.68 -0.24
N TYR A 50 -8.02 14.40 0.13
CA TYR A 50 -7.47 13.34 -0.71
C TYR A 50 -8.24 13.17 -2.02
N GLU A 51 -9.56 13.35 -1.98
CA GLU A 51 -10.41 13.19 -3.16
C GLU A 51 -10.02 14.19 -4.25
N ARG A 52 -9.82 15.47 -3.89
CA ARG A 52 -9.32 16.49 -4.79
C ARG A 52 -7.93 16.17 -5.32
N MET A 53 -7.01 15.74 -4.47
CA MET A 53 -5.65 15.40 -4.88
C MET A 53 -5.63 14.24 -5.88
N TYR A 54 -6.40 13.18 -5.64
CA TYR A 54 -6.52 12.05 -6.58
C TYR A 54 -7.20 12.45 -7.90
N TYR A 55 -8.20 13.33 -7.86
CA TYR A 55 -8.79 13.89 -9.07
C TYR A 55 -7.74 14.59 -9.93
N LEU A 56 -6.96 15.50 -9.33
CA LEU A 56 -5.90 16.24 -10.02
C LEU A 56 -4.81 15.33 -10.58
N LEU A 57 -4.41 14.28 -9.84
CA LEU A 57 -3.44 13.30 -10.34
C LEU A 57 -3.96 12.51 -11.56
N ARG A 58 -5.24 12.11 -11.55
CA ARG A 58 -5.86 11.44 -12.69
C ARG A 58 -6.00 12.37 -13.89
N GLU A 59 -6.31 13.64 -13.66
CA GLU A 59 -6.37 14.67 -14.70
C GLU A 59 -4.98 14.90 -15.32
N ALA A 60 -3.94 14.98 -14.50
CA ALA A 60 -2.55 15.05 -14.98
C ALA A 60 -2.19 13.87 -15.89
N MET A 61 -2.50 12.64 -15.49
CA MET A 61 -2.24 11.44 -16.31
C MET A 61 -2.97 11.48 -17.65
N LYS A 62 -4.24 11.93 -17.65
CA LYS A 62 -5.02 12.09 -18.89
C LYS A 62 -4.41 13.14 -19.81
N ASN A 63 -3.99 14.28 -19.25
CA ASN A 63 -3.44 15.41 -20.01
C ASN A 63 -2.05 15.08 -20.59
N THR A 64 -1.24 14.28 -19.90
CA THR A 64 0.06 13.83 -20.41
C THR A 64 -0.02 12.57 -21.28
N GLY A 65 -1.19 11.93 -21.36
CA GLY A 65 -1.35 10.64 -22.02
C GLY A 65 -0.57 9.51 -21.35
N SER A 66 -0.29 9.64 -20.06
CA SER A 66 0.46 8.65 -19.29
C SER A 66 -0.45 7.47 -18.91
N THR A 67 0.13 6.27 -18.92
CA THR A 67 -0.54 5.03 -18.55
C THR A 67 -0.02 4.54 -17.20
N GLU A 68 -0.89 3.93 -16.40
CA GLU A 68 -0.51 3.41 -15.07
C GLU A 68 0.42 2.19 -15.18
N TYR A 69 0.15 1.33 -16.17
CA TYR A 69 0.91 0.11 -16.39
C TYR A 69 1.45 0.05 -17.82
N PRO A 70 2.62 -0.57 -18.03
CA PRO A 70 3.55 -1.08 -17.01
C PRO A 70 4.43 0.03 -16.42
N TYR A 71 4.80 -0.13 -15.16
CA TYR A 71 5.77 0.77 -14.52
C TYR A 71 7.18 0.56 -15.09
N ASP A 72 8.07 1.54 -14.93
CA ASP A 72 9.41 1.49 -15.54
C ASP A 72 10.26 0.32 -15.05
N TRP A 73 10.09 -0.08 -13.79
CA TRP A 73 10.77 -1.25 -13.22
C TRP A 73 10.20 -2.58 -13.75
N GLU A 74 8.88 -2.64 -14.00
CA GLU A 74 8.25 -3.80 -14.63
C GLU A 74 8.69 -3.94 -16.10
N LYS A 75 8.81 -2.83 -16.83
CA LYS A 75 9.34 -2.83 -18.21
C LYS A 75 10.75 -3.45 -18.26
N TYR A 76 11.63 -3.05 -17.34
CA TYR A 76 12.97 -3.61 -17.24
C TYR A 76 12.96 -5.13 -16.99
N LEU A 77 12.10 -5.59 -16.07
CA LEU A 77 11.93 -7.02 -15.77
C LEU A 77 11.41 -7.80 -16.99
N MET A 78 10.41 -7.26 -17.67
CA MET A 78 9.83 -7.86 -18.88
C MET A 78 10.86 -7.96 -20.01
N GLU A 79 11.63 -6.89 -20.25
CA GLU A 79 12.67 -6.87 -21.27
C GLU A 79 13.78 -7.88 -20.97
N LYS A 80 14.22 -7.96 -19.71
CA LYS A 80 15.24 -8.94 -19.29
C LYS A 80 14.76 -10.38 -19.51
N MET A 81 13.51 -10.68 -19.13
CA MET A 81 12.91 -11.99 -19.39
C MET A 81 12.81 -12.30 -20.88
N GLU A 82 12.48 -11.32 -21.72
CA GLU A 82 12.44 -11.50 -23.17
C GLU A 82 13.83 -11.77 -23.74
N GLN A 83 14.86 -11.07 -23.27
CA GLN A 83 16.26 -11.29 -23.67
C GLN A 83 16.75 -12.69 -23.27
N GLU A 84 16.42 -13.16 -22.07
CA GLU A 84 16.76 -14.52 -21.63
C GLU A 84 16.04 -15.60 -22.45
N LYS A 85 14.77 -15.38 -22.79
CA LYS A 85 14.03 -16.28 -23.70
C LYS A 85 14.68 -16.31 -25.09
N LYS A 86 15.04 -15.15 -25.65
CA LYS A 86 15.74 -15.05 -26.94
C LYS A 86 17.10 -15.74 -26.92
N LYS A 87 17.86 -15.63 -25.82
CA LYS A 87 19.14 -16.35 -25.63
C LYS A 87 18.94 -17.86 -25.56
N LYS A 88 17.91 -18.33 -24.85
CA LYS A 88 17.55 -19.76 -24.78
C LYS A 88 17.07 -20.32 -26.12
N SER A 89 16.35 -19.53 -26.93
CA SER A 89 15.87 -19.97 -28.26
C SER A 89 16.93 -19.88 -29.36
N ALA A 90 17.93 -18.99 -29.24
CA ALA A 90 19.02 -18.86 -30.21
C ALA A 90 20.19 -19.85 -29.96
N GLY A 91 20.33 -20.37 -28.74
CA GLY A 91 21.27 -21.44 -28.41
C GLY A 91 20.73 -22.81 -28.80
N GLY A 92 20.67 -23.12 -30.10
CA GLY A 92 20.48 -24.49 -30.56
C GLY A 92 21.72 -25.33 -30.24
N GLY A 93 21.64 -26.28 -29.30
CA GLY A 93 22.76 -27.16 -28.97
C GLY A 93 22.55 -28.14 -27.80
N VAL A 94 21.96 -29.29 -28.13
CA VAL A 94 22.27 -30.66 -27.64
C VAL A 94 22.44 -30.92 -26.13
N ASP A 95 21.38 -31.48 -25.53
CA ASP A 95 21.38 -32.79 -24.86
C ASP A 95 22.62 -33.21 -24.04
N GLN A 96 22.69 -32.86 -22.74
CA GLN A 96 23.46 -33.60 -21.72
C GLN A 96 22.85 -33.59 -20.30
N THR A 97 21.57 -33.24 -20.12
CA THR A 97 20.98 -33.15 -18.77
C THR A 97 20.27 -34.43 -18.31
N GLU A 98 19.93 -35.38 -19.18
CA GLU A 98 19.31 -36.65 -18.76
C GLU A 98 20.27 -37.60 -18.02
N LYS A 99 21.59 -37.43 -18.13
CA LYS A 99 22.57 -38.25 -17.38
C LYS A 99 22.86 -37.74 -15.96
N VAL A 100 22.52 -36.49 -15.64
CA VAL A 100 22.77 -35.90 -14.31
C VAL A 100 21.58 -36.11 -13.37
N VAL A 101 20.35 -36.17 -13.89
CA VAL A 101 19.15 -36.43 -13.06
C VAL A 101 19.19 -37.82 -12.43
N LYS A 102 19.61 -38.85 -13.18
CA LYS A 102 19.70 -40.23 -12.67
C LYS A 102 20.81 -40.46 -11.62
N LYS A 103 21.86 -39.64 -11.62
CA LYS A 103 22.94 -39.73 -10.62
C LYS A 103 22.60 -39.02 -9.31
N LYS A 104 21.72 -38.01 -9.37
CA LYS A 104 21.33 -37.19 -8.22
C LYS A 104 20.17 -37.79 -7.41
N GLU A 105 19.33 -38.62 -8.01
CA GLU A 105 18.27 -39.36 -7.30
C GLU A 105 18.82 -40.41 -6.31
N VAL A 106 19.95 -41.06 -6.64
CA VAL A 106 20.59 -42.07 -5.77
C VAL A 106 21.32 -41.42 -4.58
N GLU A 107 21.81 -40.19 -4.72
CA GLU A 107 22.56 -39.48 -3.67
C GLU A 107 21.64 -38.76 -2.66
N LEU A 108 20.40 -38.43 -3.05
CA LEU A 108 19.43 -37.72 -2.21
C LEU A 108 18.74 -38.61 -1.15
N GLU A 109 18.79 -39.94 -1.25
CA GLU A 109 18.30 -40.82 -0.16
C GLU A 109 19.24 -40.89 1.05
N ALA A 110 20.55 -40.63 0.87
CA ALA A 110 21.54 -40.75 1.95
C ALA A 110 21.88 -39.43 2.66
N GLY A 111 21.35 -38.28 2.20
CA GLY A 111 21.84 -36.95 2.56
C GLY A 111 20.80 -36.01 3.18
N LYS A 112 19.90 -36.48 4.04
CA LYS A 112 18.93 -35.60 4.73
C LYS A 112 19.60 -34.83 5.87
N SER A 113 20.23 -33.71 5.55
CA SER A 113 20.81 -32.79 6.54
C SER A 113 19.75 -31.85 7.14
N HIS A 114 19.83 -31.66 8.45
CA HIS A 114 18.83 -31.18 9.39
C HIS A 114 18.40 -29.69 9.30
N LYS A 115 18.77 -28.96 8.23
CA LYS A 115 18.64 -27.49 8.20
C LYS A 115 17.34 -26.99 7.55
N GLU A 116 16.86 -27.65 6.50
CA GLU A 116 15.67 -27.18 5.74
C GLU A 116 14.34 -27.45 6.46
N LYS A 117 14.28 -28.40 7.41
CA LYS A 117 13.07 -28.66 8.22
C LYS A 117 12.78 -27.58 9.28
N LYS A 118 13.74 -26.69 9.58
CA LYS A 118 13.56 -25.67 10.62
C LYS A 118 12.87 -24.43 10.06
N ASP A 119 13.25 -24.02 8.85
CA ASP A 119 12.74 -22.79 8.22
C ASP A 119 11.29 -22.97 7.74
N GLU A 120 10.95 -24.13 7.15
CA GLU A 120 9.57 -24.42 6.72
C GLU A 120 8.59 -24.56 7.91
N LYS A 121 9.08 -24.93 9.09
CA LYS A 121 8.28 -25.02 10.32
C LYS A 121 8.08 -23.65 10.99
N GLU A 122 9.02 -22.72 10.82
CA GLU A 122 8.89 -21.35 11.32
C GLU A 122 7.94 -20.52 10.46
N GLU A 123 8.03 -20.61 9.13
CA GLU A 123 7.10 -19.89 8.23
C GLU A 123 5.65 -20.33 8.42
N LYS A 124 5.41 -21.64 8.54
CA LYS A 124 4.05 -22.17 8.77
C LYS A 124 3.49 -21.83 10.16
N LYS A 125 4.35 -21.56 11.15
CA LYS A 125 3.94 -21.13 12.50
C LYS A 125 3.65 -19.63 12.53
N GLU A 126 4.34 -18.84 11.70
CA GLU A 126 4.13 -17.39 11.61
C GLU A 126 2.85 -17.04 10.84
N GLU A 127 2.54 -17.75 9.76
CA GLU A 127 1.28 -17.59 9.03
C GLU A 127 0.06 -17.95 9.89
N LYS A 128 0.12 -19.09 10.59
CA LYS A 128 -0.98 -19.54 11.45
C LYS A 128 -1.25 -18.58 12.62
N LYS A 129 -0.20 -17.93 13.14
CA LYS A 129 -0.32 -16.93 14.21
C LYS A 129 -0.86 -15.58 13.70
N LYS A 130 -0.69 -15.28 12.42
CA LYS A 130 -1.28 -14.09 11.76
C LYS A 130 -2.77 -14.28 11.49
N GLU A 131 -3.18 -15.47 11.05
CA GLU A 131 -4.60 -15.81 10.85
C GLU A 131 -5.37 -15.82 12.18
N GLU A 132 -4.88 -16.50 13.22
CA GLU A 132 -5.53 -16.52 14.54
C GLU A 132 -5.65 -15.11 15.17
N LYS A 133 -4.72 -14.21 14.86
CA LYS A 133 -4.76 -12.82 15.36
C LYS A 133 -5.73 -11.94 14.55
N LYS A 134 -6.03 -12.30 13.31
CA LYS A 134 -7.01 -11.61 12.46
C LYS A 134 -8.43 -12.02 12.87
N GLU A 135 -8.66 -13.31 13.08
CA GLU A 135 -9.96 -13.85 13.54
C GLU A 135 -10.34 -13.29 14.92
N LYS A 136 -9.44 -13.31 15.91
CA LYS A 136 -9.69 -12.71 17.24
C LYS A 136 -9.93 -11.20 17.21
N LYS A 137 -9.46 -10.50 16.17
CA LYS A 137 -9.71 -9.05 16.01
C LYS A 137 -11.08 -8.78 15.41
N GLU A 138 -11.58 -9.69 14.57
CA GLU A 138 -12.92 -9.60 13.99
C GLU A 138 -13.99 -9.99 15.03
N GLU A 139 -13.78 -11.07 15.79
CA GLU A 139 -14.68 -11.46 16.90
C GLU A 139 -14.83 -10.34 17.94
N LYS A 140 -13.73 -9.75 18.38
CA LYS A 140 -13.76 -8.64 19.36
C LYS A 140 -14.40 -7.37 18.81
N LYS A 141 -14.46 -7.20 17.49
CA LYS A 141 -15.14 -6.06 16.84
C LYS A 141 -16.65 -6.30 16.74
N GLU A 142 -17.08 -7.56 16.59
CA GLU A 142 -18.48 -7.94 16.60
C GLU A 142 -19.07 -7.89 18.02
N GLU A 143 -18.39 -8.42 19.03
CA GLU A 143 -18.82 -8.34 20.44
C GLU A 143 -19.03 -6.89 20.87
N LYS A 144 -18.08 -6.00 20.54
CA LYS A 144 -18.17 -4.57 20.89
C LYS A 144 -19.28 -3.83 20.13
N LYS A 145 -19.73 -4.38 19.00
CA LYS A 145 -20.86 -3.83 18.22
C LYS A 145 -22.20 -4.30 18.80
N GLU A 146 -22.26 -5.49 19.36
CA GLU A 146 -23.44 -6.01 20.05
C GLU A 146 -23.64 -5.33 21.40
N GLU A 147 -22.60 -5.17 22.23
CA GLU A 147 -22.68 -4.45 23.51
C GLU A 147 -23.20 -3.02 23.33
N LYS A 148 -22.71 -2.31 22.29
CA LYS A 148 -23.16 -0.94 22.01
C LYS A 148 -24.63 -0.87 21.57
N LYS A 149 -25.15 -1.94 20.96
CA LYS A 149 -26.53 -2.03 20.49
C LYS A 149 -27.49 -2.41 21.64
N GLU A 150 -27.01 -3.12 22.66
CA GLU A 150 -27.77 -3.38 23.88
C GLU A 150 -27.83 -2.14 24.78
N GLU A 151 -26.74 -1.38 24.91
CA GLU A 151 -26.74 -0.11 25.65
C GLU A 151 -27.74 0.91 25.05
N GLU A 152 -27.77 1.06 23.72
CA GLU A 152 -28.74 1.96 23.06
C GLU A 152 -30.20 1.54 23.31
N LYS A 153 -30.48 0.23 23.35
CA LYS A 153 -31.84 -0.28 23.65
C LYS A 153 -32.23 -0.09 25.11
N GLU A 154 -31.28 -0.18 26.04
CA GLU A 154 -31.56 0.02 27.46
C GLU A 154 -31.79 1.50 27.79
N GLU A 155 -31.10 2.42 27.09
CA GLU A 155 -31.37 3.85 27.17
C GLU A 155 -32.75 4.22 26.60
N GLU A 156 -33.14 3.68 25.45
CA GLU A 156 -34.46 3.92 24.84
C GLU A 156 -35.59 3.47 25.78
N LYS A 157 -35.42 2.30 26.42
CA LYS A 157 -36.43 1.74 27.34
C LYS A 157 -36.56 2.55 28.63
N LYS A 158 -35.45 3.12 29.14
CA LYS A 158 -35.47 4.02 30.30
C LYS A 158 -36.10 5.38 29.96
N GLU A 159 -36.04 5.80 28.71
CA GLU A 159 -36.70 7.02 28.25
C GLU A 159 -38.21 6.84 28.08
N GLU A 160 -38.67 5.66 27.63
CA GLU A 160 -40.10 5.29 27.60
C GLU A 160 -40.69 5.17 29.01
N GLU A 161 -40.05 4.45 29.94
CA GLU A 161 -40.57 4.31 31.31
C GLU A 161 -40.68 5.65 32.06
N LYS A 162 -39.79 6.61 31.76
CA LYS A 162 -39.87 7.96 32.32
C LYS A 162 -41.06 8.75 31.77
N LYS A 163 -41.41 8.58 30.49
CA LYS A 163 -42.57 9.23 29.87
C LYS A 163 -43.88 8.68 30.42
N ASP A 164 -43.96 7.36 30.63
CA ASP A 164 -45.14 6.71 31.21
C ASP A 164 -45.38 7.04 32.70
N GLU A 165 -44.32 7.34 33.47
CA GLU A 165 -44.44 7.77 34.87
C GLU A 165 -44.84 9.25 35.02
N GLU A 166 -44.51 10.07 34.03
CA GLU A 166 -44.89 11.48 33.96
C GLU A 166 -46.37 11.65 33.57
N GLU A 167 -46.88 10.81 32.65
CA GLU A 167 -48.30 10.77 32.26
C GLU A 167 -49.25 10.24 33.35
N LYS A 168 -48.73 9.51 34.36
CA LYS A 168 -49.54 9.01 35.50
C LYS A 168 -49.61 9.96 36.70
N LYS A 169 -48.90 11.09 36.66
CA LYS A 169 -48.89 12.10 37.75
C LYS A 169 -49.72 13.35 37.45
N GLU A 170 -50.37 13.42 36.29
CA GLU A 170 -51.44 14.38 35.94
C GLU A 170 -52.84 13.78 36.14
#